data_AF-A0A2H0IMI1-F1
#
_entry.id   AF-A0A2H0IMI1-F1
#
_cell.length_a   1.000
_cell.length_b   1.000
_cell.length_c   1.000
_cell.angle_alpha   90.00
_cell.angle_beta   90.00
_cell.angle_gamma   90.00
#
_symmetry.space_group_name_H-M   'P 1'
#
loop_
_entity.id
_entity.type
_entity.pdbx_description
1 polymer ?
#
loop_
_entity_poly.entity_id
_entity_poly.type
_entity_poly.pdbx_seq_one_letter_code
_entity_poly.pdbx_strand_id
1 'polypeptide(L)'
;MSSYKESQWKLFRQSVIELDGYKCTQCGRSKDEVILQVHHKEYKSGLKAWEYPTTDCITLCKGCHAQTHGIIQPTFGWEYIGDEDLGGLKRACENRGCGSDIRYSYTIFHPQWGTIEVGTVCCDNLTDSEIASNLKESKLKFEGRKQRFLNSKRWITNGQNYKIKQGVFEIEILEVEEYFSLKINGKISKIKHETLTIAKTKVFEIIEDGQLMKFFKGKKFNFDEKKNGQRKKKNHS
;
A
#
# COMPACT_ATOMS: atom_id res chain seq x y z
N MET A 1 -28.64 14.24 -38.19
CA MET A 1 -29.52 15.33 -37.73
C MET A 1 -29.76 15.18 -36.23
N SER A 2 -29.52 16.23 -35.47
CA SER A 2 -29.41 16.21 -34.00
C SER A 2 -30.80 16.04 -33.34
N SER A 3 -31.10 14.87 -32.77
CA SER A 3 -32.42 14.52 -32.18
C SER A 3 -32.71 15.16 -30.81
N TYR A 4 -31.95 16.19 -30.43
CA TYR A 4 -31.96 16.78 -29.08
C TYR A 4 -33.00 17.90 -28.90
N LYS A 5 -33.82 18.21 -29.91
CA LYS A 5 -34.82 19.29 -29.87
C LYS A 5 -36.25 18.85 -29.56
N GLU A 6 -36.52 17.55 -29.46
CA GLU A 6 -37.88 17.07 -29.22
C GLU A 6 -38.29 17.21 -27.76
N SER A 7 -39.49 17.72 -27.53
CA SER A 7 -40.13 17.85 -26.20
C SER A 7 -40.11 16.52 -25.42
N GLN A 8 -40.18 15.39 -26.14
CA GLN A 8 -40.15 14.04 -25.60
C GLN A 8 -38.86 13.73 -24.84
N TRP A 9 -37.70 14.08 -25.41
CA TRP A 9 -36.41 13.87 -24.71
C TRP A 9 -36.34 14.70 -23.43
N LYS A 10 -36.81 15.95 -23.44
CA LYS A 10 -36.78 16.80 -22.26
C LYS A 10 -37.65 16.23 -21.13
N LEU A 11 -38.86 15.77 -21.46
CA LEU A 11 -39.77 15.14 -20.49
C LEU A 11 -39.20 13.83 -19.95
N PHE A 12 -38.71 12.96 -20.84
CA PHE A 12 -38.08 11.70 -20.43
C PHE A 12 -36.87 11.93 -19.55
N ARG A 13 -35.94 12.81 -19.96
CA ARG A 13 -34.78 13.21 -19.17
C ARG A 13 -35.19 13.70 -17.79
N GLN A 14 -36.23 14.54 -17.72
CA GLN A 14 -36.70 15.07 -16.44
C GLN A 14 -37.22 13.96 -15.53
N SER A 15 -37.99 13.00 -16.07
CA SER A 15 -38.52 11.88 -15.30
C SER A 15 -37.43 10.98 -14.70
N VAL A 16 -36.35 10.68 -15.46
CA VAL A 16 -35.23 9.88 -14.94
C VAL A 16 -34.49 10.64 -13.82
N ILE A 17 -34.22 11.93 -14.01
CA ILE A 17 -33.54 12.76 -13.01
C ILE A 17 -34.36 12.88 -11.72
N GLU A 18 -35.68 12.99 -11.86
CA GLU A 18 -36.60 13.04 -10.72
C GLU A 18 -36.66 11.71 -9.97
N LEU A 19 -36.70 10.57 -10.68
CA LEU A 19 -36.65 9.23 -10.09
C LEU A 19 -35.37 9.02 -9.27
N ASP A 20 -34.23 9.54 -9.75
CA ASP A 20 -32.94 9.47 -9.05
C ASP A 20 -32.76 10.58 -7.98
N GLY A 21 -33.83 11.31 -7.63
CA GLY A 21 -33.82 12.30 -6.56
C GLY A 21 -32.97 13.52 -6.86
N TYR A 22 -32.84 13.90 -8.14
CA TYR A 22 -32.07 15.06 -8.60
C TYR A 22 -30.59 15.02 -8.21
N LYS A 23 -30.01 13.82 -8.14
CA LYS A 23 -28.60 13.59 -7.80
C LYS A 23 -27.94 12.67 -8.79
N CYS A 24 -26.63 12.86 -8.96
CA CYS A 24 -25.79 11.87 -9.64
C CYS A 24 -25.79 10.58 -8.82
N THR A 25 -26.21 9.46 -9.41
CA THR A 25 -26.25 8.15 -8.73
C THR A 25 -24.87 7.61 -8.40
N GLN A 26 -23.83 8.15 -9.04
CA GLN A 26 -22.45 7.71 -8.87
C GLN A 26 -21.66 8.51 -7.82
N CYS A 27 -21.77 9.85 -7.80
CA CYS A 27 -21.01 10.70 -6.86
C CYS A 27 -21.89 11.46 -5.86
N GLY A 28 -23.21 11.29 -5.90
CA GLY A 28 -24.16 11.90 -4.96
C GLY A 28 -24.40 13.41 -5.14
N ARG A 29 -23.58 14.12 -5.92
CA ARG A 29 -23.74 15.56 -6.17
C ARG A 29 -25.10 15.89 -6.80
N SER A 30 -25.71 16.96 -6.31
CA SER A 30 -27.04 17.42 -6.69
C SER A 30 -27.04 18.31 -7.93
N LYS A 31 -28.23 18.57 -8.49
CA LYS A 31 -28.44 19.49 -9.62
C LYS A 31 -27.91 20.92 -9.38
N ASP A 32 -27.77 21.34 -8.13
CA ASP A 32 -27.31 22.68 -7.76
C ASP A 32 -25.76 22.78 -7.81
N GLU A 33 -25.08 21.63 -7.76
CA GLU A 33 -23.62 21.54 -7.79
C GLU A 33 -23.09 21.17 -9.18
N VAL A 34 -23.88 20.45 -9.99
CA VAL A 34 -23.42 19.87 -11.26
C VAL A 34 -24.52 19.79 -12.31
N ILE A 35 -24.09 19.72 -13.58
CA ILE A 35 -24.98 19.42 -14.70
C ILE A 35 -25.27 17.92 -14.73
N LEU A 36 -26.52 17.55 -14.47
CA LEU A 36 -27.02 16.18 -14.57
C LEU A 36 -27.37 15.81 -16.01
N GLN A 37 -27.16 14.55 -16.37
CA GLN A 37 -27.42 13.95 -17.67
C GLN A 37 -27.98 12.55 -17.46
N VAL A 38 -28.80 12.08 -18.40
CA VAL A 38 -29.20 10.68 -18.44
C VAL A 38 -28.14 9.90 -19.19
N HIS A 39 -27.67 8.83 -18.58
CA HIS A 39 -26.84 7.81 -19.20
C HIS A 39 -27.70 6.57 -19.49
N HIS A 40 -27.65 6.07 -20.72
CA HIS A 40 -28.21 4.78 -21.10
C HIS A 40 -27.21 3.69 -20.76
N LYS A 41 -27.59 2.73 -19.89
CA LYS A 41 -26.71 1.66 -19.41
C LYS A 41 -26.20 0.78 -20.56
N GLU A 42 -27.04 0.57 -21.56
CA GLU A 42 -26.76 -0.22 -22.75
C GLU A 42 -27.40 0.43 -23.97
N TYR A 43 -26.73 0.36 -25.13
CA TYR A 43 -27.31 0.79 -26.40
C TYR A 43 -28.15 -0.33 -27.01
N LYS A 44 -29.44 -0.07 -27.21
CA LYS A 44 -30.42 -0.94 -27.88
C LYS A 44 -30.76 -0.38 -29.26
N SER A 45 -30.53 -1.19 -30.30
CA SER A 45 -30.78 -0.79 -31.70
C SER A 45 -32.27 -0.53 -31.95
N GLY A 46 -32.57 0.48 -32.78
CA GLY A 46 -33.94 0.81 -33.19
C GLY A 46 -34.74 1.67 -32.20
N LEU A 47 -34.20 1.98 -31.01
CA LEU A 47 -34.84 2.86 -30.04
C LEU A 47 -34.30 4.29 -30.12
N LYS A 48 -35.19 5.27 -30.05
CA LYS A 48 -34.84 6.67 -29.78
C LYS A 48 -34.48 6.85 -28.31
N ALA A 49 -33.74 7.91 -27.98
CA ALA A 49 -33.20 8.14 -26.64
C ALA A 49 -34.24 8.18 -25.50
N TRP A 50 -35.50 8.55 -25.79
CA TRP A 50 -36.60 8.59 -24.82
C TRP A 50 -37.54 7.38 -24.88
N GLU A 51 -37.28 6.42 -25.77
CA GLU A 51 -38.05 5.17 -25.88
C GLU A 51 -37.48 4.06 -25.00
N TYR A 52 -36.39 4.33 -24.28
CA TYR A 52 -35.81 3.40 -23.32
C TYR A 52 -36.65 3.33 -22.05
N PRO A 53 -36.78 2.14 -21.41
CA PRO A 53 -37.26 2.05 -20.04
C PRO A 53 -36.39 2.91 -19.11
N THR A 54 -37.00 3.63 -18.17
CA THR A 54 -36.24 4.43 -17.19
C THR A 54 -35.32 3.57 -16.33
N THR A 55 -35.64 2.28 -16.15
CA THR A 55 -34.79 1.28 -15.47
C THR A 55 -33.47 1.00 -16.20
N ASP A 56 -33.41 1.27 -17.50
CA ASP A 56 -32.20 1.12 -18.34
C ASP A 56 -31.41 2.43 -18.42
N CYS A 57 -31.85 3.44 -17.67
CA CYS A 57 -31.23 4.74 -17.58
C CYS A 57 -30.78 5.00 -16.14
N ILE A 58 -29.78 5.87 -16.00
CA ILE A 58 -29.35 6.42 -14.72
C ILE A 58 -29.00 7.90 -14.87
N THR A 59 -29.15 8.64 -13.80
CA THR A 59 -28.72 10.04 -13.72
C THR A 59 -27.27 10.14 -13.30
N LEU A 60 -26.42 10.66 -14.18
CA LEU A 60 -25.02 10.95 -13.90
C LEU A 60 -24.73 12.44 -14.06
N CYS A 61 -23.77 12.99 -13.31
CA CYS A 61 -23.24 14.30 -13.64
C CYS A 61 -22.37 14.22 -14.91
N LYS A 62 -22.16 15.33 -15.61
CA LYS A 62 -21.31 15.39 -16.82
C LYS A 62 -19.93 14.71 -16.65
N GLY A 63 -19.33 14.84 -15.47
CA GLY A 63 -18.05 14.20 -15.14
C GLY A 63 -18.16 12.68 -15.07
N CYS A 64 -19.05 12.17 -14.22
CA CYS A 64 -19.28 10.72 -14.10
C CYS A 64 -19.73 10.10 -15.42
N HIS A 65 -20.58 10.79 -16.18
CA HIS A 65 -21.00 10.33 -17.50
C HIS A 65 -19.83 10.16 -18.47
N ALA A 66 -18.88 11.11 -18.49
CA ALA A 66 -17.66 10.98 -19.28
C ALA A 66 -16.74 9.85 -18.77
N GLN A 67 -16.69 9.59 -17.46
CA GLN A 67 -15.95 8.45 -16.88
C GLN A 67 -16.52 7.12 -17.35
N THR A 68 -17.85 6.96 -17.30
CA THR A 68 -18.53 5.72 -17.73
C THR A 68 -18.27 5.40 -19.21
N HIS A 69 -18.14 6.43 -20.05
CA HIS A 69 -17.78 6.27 -21.46
C HIS A 69 -16.27 6.15 -21.72
N GLY A 70 -15.44 6.10 -20.67
CA GLY A 70 -13.97 6.03 -20.81
C GLY A 70 -13.34 7.28 -21.43
N ILE A 71 -14.04 8.42 -21.43
CA ILE A 71 -13.55 9.69 -21.98
C ILE A 71 -12.58 10.36 -21.00
N ILE A 72 -12.81 10.19 -19.70
CA ILE A 72 -11.92 10.69 -18.65
C ILE A 72 -11.66 9.61 -17.61
N GLN A 73 -10.48 9.69 -16.98
CA GLN A 73 -10.06 8.74 -15.96
C GLN A 73 -11.06 8.73 -14.76
N PRO A 74 -11.46 7.54 -14.28
CA PRO A 74 -12.23 7.37 -13.04
C PRO A 74 -11.48 7.92 -11.82
N THR A 75 -12.20 8.56 -10.91
CA THR A 75 -11.62 9.16 -9.68
C THR A 75 -11.72 8.26 -8.46
N PHE A 76 -12.34 7.09 -8.58
CA PHE A 76 -12.54 6.10 -7.51
C PHE A 76 -12.79 4.72 -8.14
N GLY A 77 -12.90 3.67 -7.33
CA GLY A 77 -13.17 2.31 -7.80
C GLY A 77 -11.93 1.59 -8.34
N TRP A 78 -10.75 2.05 -7.95
CA TRP A 78 -9.48 1.42 -8.33
C TRP A 78 -9.11 0.33 -7.33
N GLU A 79 -8.51 -0.73 -7.85
CA GLU A 79 -8.01 -1.87 -7.07
C GLU A 79 -6.49 -1.85 -7.03
N TYR A 80 -5.91 -2.06 -5.85
CA TYR A 80 -4.46 -2.21 -5.69
C TYR A 80 -3.99 -3.57 -6.22
N ILE A 81 -2.92 -3.55 -7.03
CA ILE A 81 -2.32 -4.75 -7.64
C ILE A 81 -0.93 -5.05 -7.08
N GLY A 82 -0.10 -4.03 -6.91
CA GLY A 82 1.28 -4.21 -6.48
C GLY A 82 2.02 -2.90 -6.26
N ASP A 83 3.23 -3.00 -5.72
CA ASP A 83 4.08 -1.84 -5.49
C ASP A 83 5.58 -2.12 -5.63
N GLU A 84 6.33 -1.07 -5.96
CA GLU A 84 7.76 -1.08 -6.22
C GLU A 84 8.44 0.14 -5.55
N ASP A 85 9.57 -0.07 -4.87
CA ASP A 85 10.49 1.02 -4.49
C ASP A 85 11.53 1.19 -5.60
N LEU A 86 11.42 2.27 -6.36
CA LEU A 86 12.31 2.57 -7.48
C LEU A 86 13.73 2.98 -7.02
N GLY A 87 13.94 3.17 -5.72
CA GLY A 87 15.21 3.60 -5.13
C GLY A 87 15.52 5.10 -5.31
N GLY A 88 14.63 5.85 -5.96
CA GLY A 88 14.74 7.29 -6.20
C GLY A 88 13.52 7.81 -6.96
N LEU A 89 13.42 9.13 -7.16
CA LEU A 89 12.37 9.74 -7.98
C LEU A 89 12.63 9.42 -9.45
N LYS A 90 12.05 8.33 -9.96
CA LYS A 90 12.41 7.75 -11.27
C LYS A 90 11.27 7.63 -12.27
N ARG A 91 10.02 7.72 -11.81
CA ARG A 91 8.83 7.55 -12.64
C ARG A 91 7.88 8.71 -12.38
N ALA A 92 7.15 9.19 -13.38
CA ALA A 92 6.10 10.17 -13.18
C ALA A 92 4.78 9.47 -12.79
N CYS A 93 4.03 10.05 -11.86
CA CYS A 93 2.72 9.56 -11.46
C CYS A 93 1.71 9.69 -12.61
N GLU A 94 1.10 8.57 -13.01
CA GLU A 94 0.19 8.49 -14.15
C GLU A 94 -1.23 8.98 -13.85
N ASN A 95 -1.53 9.29 -12.58
CA ASN A 95 -2.83 9.83 -12.21
C ASN A 95 -3.08 11.17 -12.93
N ARG A 96 -4.21 11.27 -13.63
CA ARG A 96 -4.60 12.47 -14.38
C ARG A 96 -4.52 13.73 -13.52
N GLY A 97 -3.64 14.64 -13.92
CA GLY A 97 -3.43 15.94 -13.26
C GLY A 97 -2.40 15.93 -12.12
N CYS A 98 -1.75 14.80 -11.85
CA CYS A 98 -0.65 14.72 -10.87
C CYS A 98 0.72 14.91 -11.52
N GLY A 99 1.20 13.94 -12.31
CA GLY A 99 2.49 14.04 -13.03
C GLY A 99 3.74 14.18 -12.16
N SER A 100 3.63 14.09 -10.84
CA SER A 100 4.78 14.23 -9.93
C SER A 100 5.74 13.06 -10.09
N ASP A 101 7.05 13.32 -9.99
CA ASP A 101 8.04 12.24 -9.92
C ASP A 101 7.87 11.48 -8.60
N ILE A 102 7.87 10.15 -8.69
CA ILE A 102 7.63 9.23 -7.57
C ILE A 102 8.80 8.26 -7.40
N ARG A 103 9.03 7.88 -6.14
CA ARG A 103 9.94 6.82 -5.73
C ARG A 103 9.20 5.52 -5.42
N TYR A 104 8.09 5.64 -4.70
CA TYR A 104 7.23 4.51 -4.37
C TYR A 104 6.13 4.47 -5.41
N SER A 105 6.21 3.47 -6.30
CA SER A 105 5.25 3.25 -7.38
C SER A 105 4.24 2.21 -6.93
N TYR A 106 2.96 2.50 -7.16
CA TYR A 106 1.84 1.61 -6.86
C TYR A 106 1.06 1.36 -8.14
N THR A 107 1.00 0.10 -8.55
CA THR A 107 0.19 -0.35 -9.67
C THR A 107 -1.24 -0.55 -9.19
N ILE A 108 -2.17 0.15 -9.81
CA ILE A 108 -3.61 0.05 -9.53
C ILE A 108 -4.38 -0.21 -10.82
N PHE A 109 -5.54 -0.85 -10.71
CA PHE A 109 -6.36 -1.28 -11.84
C PHE A 109 -7.79 -0.73 -11.73
N HIS A 110 -8.39 -0.36 -12.85
CA HIS A 110 -9.83 -0.08 -12.94
C HIS A 110 -10.43 -0.81 -14.15
N PRO A 111 -11.58 -1.51 -14.03
CA PRO A 111 -12.16 -2.32 -15.11
C PRO A 111 -12.38 -1.58 -16.44
N GLN A 112 -12.72 -0.29 -16.37
CA GLN A 112 -13.00 0.55 -17.54
C GLN A 112 -11.76 1.33 -18.05
N TRP A 113 -10.60 1.23 -17.39
CA TRP A 113 -9.41 2.03 -17.71
C TRP A 113 -8.13 1.20 -17.90
N GLY A 114 -8.02 0.05 -17.25
CA GLY A 114 -6.79 -0.73 -17.20
C GLY A 114 -5.92 -0.37 -16.00
N THR A 115 -4.62 -0.66 -16.11
CA THR A 115 -3.64 -0.43 -15.05
C THR A 115 -2.96 0.92 -15.22
N ILE A 116 -2.69 1.59 -14.10
CA ILE A 116 -1.81 2.76 -14.04
C ILE A 116 -0.85 2.66 -12.86
N GLU A 117 0.23 3.42 -12.91
CA GLU A 117 1.24 3.51 -11.87
C GLU A 117 1.25 4.88 -11.21
N VAL A 118 1.00 4.91 -9.91
CA VAL A 118 0.78 6.16 -9.18
C VAL A 118 1.61 6.25 -7.91
N GLY A 119 1.79 7.47 -7.41
CA GLY A 119 2.43 7.70 -6.11
C GLY A 119 1.52 7.38 -4.93
N THR A 120 2.10 7.33 -3.73
CA THR A 120 1.41 6.97 -2.48
C THR A 120 0.05 7.66 -2.30
N VAL A 121 0.01 9.00 -2.37
CA VAL A 121 -1.22 9.78 -2.15
C VAL A 121 -2.28 9.50 -3.22
N CYS A 122 -1.86 9.34 -4.48
CA CYS A 122 -2.79 9.05 -5.56
C CYS A 122 -3.36 7.64 -5.46
N CYS A 123 -2.56 6.65 -5.04
CA CYS A 123 -3.03 5.29 -4.80
C CYS A 123 -4.12 5.27 -3.73
N ASP A 124 -3.86 5.88 -2.57
CA ASP A 124 -4.80 5.94 -1.45
C ASP A 124 -6.12 6.62 -1.87
N ASN A 125 -6.04 7.77 -2.55
CA ASN A 125 -7.22 8.48 -3.03
C ASN A 125 -8.04 7.71 -4.07
N LEU A 126 -7.39 7.06 -5.03
CA LEU A 126 -8.08 6.36 -6.13
C LEU A 126 -8.69 5.03 -5.67
N THR A 127 -8.05 4.38 -4.69
CA THR A 127 -8.53 3.12 -4.09
C THR A 127 -9.47 3.33 -2.90
N ASP A 128 -9.68 4.59 -2.48
CA ASP A 128 -10.41 4.95 -1.26
C ASP A 128 -9.93 4.16 -0.03
N SER A 129 -8.61 4.11 0.14
CA SER A 129 -7.96 3.33 1.19
C SER A 129 -6.67 3.99 1.68
N GLU A 130 -6.04 3.42 2.71
CA GLU A 130 -4.72 3.83 3.19
C GLU A 130 -3.63 2.80 2.84
N ILE A 131 -3.88 1.92 1.85
CA ILE A 131 -3.02 0.78 1.56
C ILE A 131 -1.59 1.21 1.21
N ALA A 132 -1.43 2.25 0.40
CA ALA A 132 -0.13 2.69 -0.06
C ALA A 132 0.66 3.37 1.06
N SER A 133 0.01 4.26 1.82
CA SER A 133 0.63 4.91 2.97
C SER A 133 1.06 3.91 4.02
N ASN A 134 0.22 2.92 4.36
CA ASN A 134 0.53 1.88 5.33
C ASN A 134 1.70 0.99 4.87
N LEU A 135 1.71 0.56 3.61
CA LEU A 135 2.82 -0.22 3.04
C LEU A 135 4.13 0.57 3.07
N LYS A 136 4.10 1.85 2.65
CA LYS A 136 5.28 2.74 2.68
C LYS A 136 5.81 2.92 4.09
N GLU A 137 4.93 3.25 5.03
CA GLU A 137 5.32 3.52 6.41
C GLU A 137 5.90 2.25 7.06
N SER A 138 5.29 1.08 6.82
CA SER A 138 5.80 -0.20 7.29
C SER A 138 7.21 -0.49 6.77
N LYS A 139 7.44 -0.32 5.45
CA LYS A 139 8.76 -0.48 4.82
C LYS A 139 9.79 0.48 5.39
N LEU A 140 9.45 1.76 5.54
CA LEU A 140 10.34 2.78 6.11
C LEU A 140 10.68 2.49 7.57
N LYS A 141 9.69 2.07 8.38
CA LYS A 141 9.91 1.68 9.77
C LYS A 141 10.83 0.47 9.86
N PHE A 142 10.63 -0.53 9.02
CA PHE A 142 11.48 -1.73 8.96
C PHE A 142 12.92 -1.37 8.60
N GLU A 143 13.13 -0.65 7.49
CA GLU A 143 14.46 -0.25 7.05
C GLU A 143 15.13 0.69 8.06
N GLY A 144 14.38 1.60 8.68
CA GLY A 144 14.89 2.45 9.76
C GLY A 144 15.33 1.66 10.99
N ARG A 145 14.60 0.60 11.39
CA ARG A 145 15.04 -0.32 12.45
C ARG A 145 16.30 -1.07 12.05
N LYS A 146 16.36 -1.58 10.82
CA LYS A 146 17.52 -2.28 10.25
C LYS A 146 18.76 -1.39 10.31
N GLN A 147 18.69 -0.19 9.75
CA GLN A 147 19.83 0.74 9.74
C GLN A 147 20.30 1.13 11.15
N ARG A 148 19.38 1.36 12.09
CA ARG A 148 19.75 1.61 13.50
C ARG A 148 20.46 0.42 14.14
N PHE A 149 20.08 -0.81 13.78
CA PHE A 149 20.73 -2.02 14.26
C PHE A 149 22.12 -2.20 13.63
N LEU A 150 22.24 -2.07 12.31
CA LEU A 150 23.51 -2.22 11.58
C LEU A 150 24.57 -1.23 12.05
N ASN A 151 24.16 0.03 12.21
CA ASN A 151 25.01 1.17 12.55
C ASN A 151 25.07 1.45 14.06
N SER A 152 24.57 0.52 14.89
CA SER A 152 24.52 0.73 16.34
C SER A 152 25.93 0.84 16.93
N LYS A 153 26.18 1.89 17.70
CA LYS A 153 27.41 2.04 18.52
C LYS A 153 27.53 0.98 19.63
N ARG A 154 26.49 0.18 19.86
CA ARG A 154 26.49 -0.95 20.81
C ARG A 154 27.18 -2.19 20.26
N TRP A 155 27.52 -2.22 18.98
CA TRP A 155 28.43 -3.23 18.44
C TRP A 155 29.82 -3.02 19.02
N ILE A 156 30.31 -4.01 19.76
CA ILE A 156 31.67 -4.07 20.29
C ILE A 156 32.49 -4.90 19.32
N THR A 157 33.58 -4.34 18.79
CA THR A 157 34.46 -5.01 17.83
C THR A 157 35.80 -5.31 18.49
N ASN A 158 36.16 -6.59 18.54
CA ASN A 158 37.43 -7.06 19.06
C ASN A 158 38.13 -7.89 17.97
N GLY A 159 38.92 -7.23 17.11
CA GLY A 159 39.55 -7.87 15.96
C GLY A 159 38.49 -8.45 15.01
N GLN A 160 38.55 -9.77 14.80
CA GLN A 160 37.65 -10.54 13.94
C GLN A 160 36.30 -10.91 14.59
N ASN A 161 36.00 -10.40 15.78
CA ASN A 161 34.77 -10.73 16.51
C ASN A 161 33.92 -9.49 16.78
N TYR A 162 32.68 -9.50 16.31
CA TYR A 162 31.72 -8.41 16.44
C TYR A 162 30.57 -8.85 17.34
N LYS A 163 30.33 -8.13 18.44
CA LYS A 163 29.38 -8.53 19.48
C LYS A 163 28.34 -7.47 19.73
N ILE A 164 27.08 -7.90 19.88
CA ILE A 164 26.01 -7.04 20.40
C ILE A 164 25.09 -7.86 21.29
N LYS A 165 24.66 -7.25 22.39
CA LYS A 165 23.60 -7.79 23.23
C LYS A 165 22.29 -7.12 22.87
N GLN A 166 21.28 -7.85 22.43
CA GLN A 166 19.95 -7.31 22.11
C GLN A 166 18.89 -8.02 22.97
N GLY A 167 18.42 -7.34 24.02
CA GLY A 167 17.54 -7.96 25.02
C GLY A 167 18.23 -9.11 25.74
N VAL A 168 17.69 -10.33 25.57
CA VAL A 168 18.24 -11.58 26.15
C VAL A 168 19.20 -12.31 25.19
N PHE A 169 19.36 -11.82 23.97
CA PHE A 169 20.22 -12.45 22.97
C PHE A 169 21.61 -11.82 22.99
N GLU A 170 22.62 -12.66 23.19
CA GLU A 170 24.03 -12.34 22.97
C GLU A 170 24.41 -12.83 21.59
N ILE A 171 24.68 -11.89 20.71
CA ILE A 171 24.98 -12.13 19.30
C ILE A 171 26.46 -11.86 19.11
N GLU A 172 27.14 -12.82 18.49
CA GLU A 172 28.52 -12.72 18.05
C GLU A 172 28.56 -13.00 16.54
N ILE A 173 29.32 -12.22 15.79
CA ILE A 173 29.66 -12.46 14.39
C ILE A 173 31.16 -12.65 14.35
N LEU A 174 31.60 -13.83 13.90
CA LEU A 174 33.00 -14.21 13.80
C LEU A 174 33.41 -14.17 12.34
N GLU A 175 34.42 -13.38 12.03
CA GLU A 175 35.10 -13.35 10.74
C GLU A 175 36.10 -14.52 10.68
N VAL A 176 35.94 -15.38 9.68
CA VAL A 176 36.73 -16.59 9.46
C VAL A 176 37.17 -16.61 8.00
N GLU A 177 38.46 -16.31 7.78
CA GLU A 177 39.11 -16.26 6.46
C GLU A 177 38.33 -15.42 5.43
N GLU A 178 37.39 -16.05 4.70
CA GLU A 178 36.60 -15.45 3.61
C GLU A 178 35.09 -15.31 3.93
N TYR A 179 34.65 -15.61 5.15
CA TYR A 179 33.24 -15.53 5.51
C TYR A 179 32.99 -15.12 6.96
N PHE A 180 31.75 -14.71 7.23
CA PHE A 180 31.25 -14.37 8.56
C PHE A 180 30.30 -15.46 9.05
N SER A 181 30.53 -15.96 10.26
CA SER A 181 29.69 -16.94 10.96
C SER A 181 28.93 -16.29 12.11
N LEU A 182 27.64 -16.60 12.24
CA LEU A 182 26.79 -16.10 13.32
C LEU A 182 26.82 -17.05 14.51
N LYS A 183 26.89 -16.49 15.71
CA LYS A 183 26.72 -17.23 16.97
C LYS A 183 25.75 -16.49 17.87
N ILE A 184 24.68 -17.17 18.28
CA ILE A 184 23.61 -16.58 19.11
C ILE A 184 23.47 -17.39 20.39
N ASN A 185 23.66 -16.77 21.54
CA ASN A 185 23.64 -17.41 22.87
C ASN A 185 24.49 -18.70 22.93
N GLY A 186 25.71 -18.65 22.38
CA GLY A 186 26.60 -19.82 22.36
C GLY A 186 26.43 -20.75 21.15
N LYS A 187 25.30 -20.70 20.44
CA LYS A 187 25.02 -21.61 19.30
C LYS A 187 25.48 -21.01 17.99
N ILE A 188 26.34 -21.74 17.28
CA ILE A 188 26.91 -21.35 15.99
C ILE A 188 25.92 -21.73 14.86
N SER A 189 25.73 -20.81 13.92
CA SER A 189 25.00 -21.00 12.67
C SER A 189 25.89 -21.69 11.64
N LYS A 190 25.33 -22.61 10.87
CA LYS A 190 26.01 -23.23 9.72
C LYS A 190 25.99 -22.34 8.47
N ILE A 191 25.16 -21.29 8.46
CA ILE A 191 25.04 -20.36 7.34
C ILE A 191 26.26 -19.44 7.36
N LYS A 192 26.96 -19.37 6.23
CA LYS A 192 28.09 -18.48 5.98
C LYS A 192 27.60 -17.23 5.28
N HIS A 193 28.18 -16.08 5.63
CA HIS A 193 27.84 -14.80 5.03
C HIS A 193 29.09 -14.16 4.43
N GLU A 194 28.99 -13.61 3.23
CA GLU A 194 30.14 -13.03 2.51
C GLU A 194 30.64 -11.74 3.15
N THR A 195 29.75 -10.94 3.72
CA THR A 195 30.11 -9.65 4.32
C THR A 195 29.52 -9.48 5.72
N LEU A 196 30.18 -8.67 6.54
CA LEU A 196 29.68 -8.27 7.86
C LEU A 196 28.28 -7.66 7.77
N THR A 197 28.00 -6.87 6.73
CA THR A 197 26.68 -6.24 6.51
C THR A 197 25.59 -7.27 6.25
N ILE A 198 25.88 -8.29 5.43
CA ILE A 198 24.95 -9.40 5.18
C ILE A 198 24.71 -10.18 6.47
N ALA A 199 25.77 -10.48 7.22
CA ALA A 199 25.67 -11.18 8.50
C ALA A 199 24.82 -10.41 9.52
N LYS A 200 25.08 -9.12 9.71
CA LYS A 200 24.29 -8.24 10.59
C LYS A 200 22.84 -8.11 10.12
N THR A 201 22.60 -8.04 8.80
CA THR A 201 21.24 -8.00 8.24
C THR A 201 20.49 -9.27 8.54
N LYS A 202 21.11 -10.44 8.36
CA LYS A 202 20.51 -11.73 8.69
C LYS A 202 20.13 -11.82 10.18
N VAL A 203 21.01 -11.35 11.07
CA VAL A 203 20.69 -11.28 12.51
C VAL A 203 19.45 -10.42 12.76
N PHE A 204 19.37 -9.25 12.14
CA PHE A 204 18.22 -8.34 12.29
C PHE A 204 16.91 -9.02 11.85
N GLU A 205 16.90 -9.65 10.68
CA GLU A 205 15.74 -10.40 10.18
C GLU A 205 15.30 -11.50 11.14
N ILE A 206 16.25 -12.29 11.65
CA ILE A 206 15.97 -13.39 12.59
C ILE A 206 15.35 -12.87 13.91
N ILE A 207 15.70 -11.64 14.32
CA ILE A 207 15.10 -10.95 15.48
C ILE A 207 13.67 -10.46 15.16
N GLU A 208 13.49 -9.77 14.04
CA GLU A 208 12.21 -9.15 13.66
C GLU A 208 11.14 -10.18 13.31
N ASP A 209 11.48 -11.26 12.62
CA ASP A 209 10.53 -12.32 12.23
C ASP A 209 10.01 -13.13 13.43
N GLY A 210 10.50 -12.85 14.64
CA GLY A 210 10.18 -13.64 15.84
C GLY A 210 10.69 -15.09 15.78
N GLN A 211 11.50 -15.43 14.76
CA GLN A 211 12.07 -16.76 14.58
C GLN A 211 12.97 -17.14 15.77
N LEU A 212 13.66 -16.19 16.39
CA LEU A 212 14.40 -16.43 17.64
C LEU A 212 13.50 -16.86 18.79
N MET A 213 12.34 -16.22 18.95
CA MET A 213 11.42 -16.57 20.03
C MET A 213 10.85 -17.98 19.83
N LYS A 214 10.56 -18.39 18.58
CA LYS A 214 10.12 -19.74 18.25
C LYS A 214 11.23 -20.78 18.43
N PHE A 215 12.46 -20.49 17.98
CA PHE A 215 13.61 -21.40 18.07
C PHE A 215 14.05 -21.69 19.52
N PHE A 216 13.88 -20.74 20.43
CA PHE A 216 14.26 -20.89 21.84
C PHE A 216 13.10 -21.32 22.76
N LYS A 217 11.82 -21.09 22.40
CA LYS A 217 10.67 -21.71 23.11
C LYS A 217 10.67 -23.24 22.96
N GLY A 218 11.06 -23.78 21.81
CA GLY A 218 11.13 -25.22 21.57
C GLY A 218 12.20 -25.99 22.36
N LYS A 219 13.09 -25.31 23.10
CA LYS A 219 14.22 -25.93 23.82
C LYS A 219 14.25 -25.64 25.33
N LYS A 220 13.10 -25.39 25.98
CA LYS A 220 12.99 -25.08 27.43
C LYS A 220 13.94 -23.96 27.89
N PHE A 221 14.05 -22.86 27.15
CA PHE A 221 14.69 -21.65 27.66
C PHE A 221 13.65 -20.86 28.45
N ASN A 222 13.76 -20.80 29.79
CA ASN A 222 12.77 -20.13 30.64
C ASN A 222 12.98 -18.60 30.58
N PHE A 223 12.18 -17.92 29.75
CA PHE A 223 12.29 -16.49 29.50
C PHE A 223 11.82 -15.62 30.69
N ASP A 224 10.95 -16.16 31.55
CA ASP A 224 10.30 -15.41 32.62
C ASP A 224 11.19 -15.22 33.86
N GLU A 225 12.15 -16.11 34.11
CA GLU A 225 13.10 -16.00 35.24
C GLU A 225 14.07 -14.82 35.06
N LYS A 226 14.54 -14.55 33.84
CA LYS A 226 15.49 -13.45 33.59
C LYS A 226 14.84 -12.07 33.61
N LYS A 227 13.56 -11.96 33.26
CA LYS A 227 12.79 -10.70 33.34
C LYS A 227 12.56 -10.28 34.81
N ASN A 228 12.28 -11.25 35.68
CA ASN A 228 12.11 -11.01 37.12
C ASN A 228 13.44 -10.73 37.85
N GLY A 229 14.55 -11.34 37.42
CA GLY A 229 15.89 -11.04 37.94
C GLY A 229 16.38 -9.61 37.63
N GLN A 230 16.00 -9.05 36.47
CA GLN A 230 16.33 -7.66 36.11
C GLN A 230 15.45 -6.62 36.83
N ARG A 231 14.19 -6.96 37.17
CA ARG A 231 13.32 -6.08 37.99
C ARG A 231 13.78 -6.03 39.45
N LYS A 232 14.20 -7.15 40.05
CA LYS A 232 14.69 -7.17 41.44
C LYS A 232 16.00 -6.39 41.64
N LYS A 233 16.91 -6.37 40.66
CA LYS A 233 18.16 -5.58 40.72
C LYS A 233 17.98 -4.06 40.60
N LYS A 234 16.84 -3.57 40.12
CA LYS A 234 16.55 -2.13 40.04
C LYS A 234 15.92 -1.55 41.31
N ASN A 235 15.49 -2.39 42.26
CA ASN A 235 14.80 -1.95 43.47
C ASN A 235 15.67 -1.98 44.74
N HIS A 236 16.98 -2.28 44.63
CA HIS A 236 17.95 -2.33 45.73
C HIS A 236 19.27 -1.61 45.38
N SER A 237 19.21 -0.55 44.57
CA SER A 237 20.32 0.36 44.33
C SER A 237 19.81 1.79 44.28
#